data_AF-A0AAX0S551-F1
#
_entry.id   AF-A0AAX0S551-F1
#
_cell.length_a   1.000
_cell.length_b   1.000
_cell.length_c   1.000
_cell.angle_alpha   90.00
_cell.angle_beta   90.00
_cell.angle_gamma   90.00
#
_symmetry.space_group_name_H-M   'P 1'
#
loop_
_entity.id
_entity.type
_entity.pdbx_description
1 polymer ?
#
loop_
_entity_poly.entity_id
_entity_poly.type
_entity_poly.pdbx_seq_one_letter_code
_entity_poly.pdbx_strand_id
1 'polypeptide(L)'
;MKESRDLLEQLGYPSTDLKELPTSTKTFPDGAQYRIELPSVEGPVALKETLKEIDRLGLTIHRISQGSGIMLQTDEEIKEMCEMTAERGMELSLFVGPRGSWDVSAGPLTPGGKSQGIRHEGADQLVYAMEDLKRGAALGLRGALVADEGLLLMTKEMKKYRQLPEDFVVKVSVQMGSANPVSVKLMEDIGADTYNVPPALTLSKLAAIRQAIDIPIDLYVEVPDTFGGFLRYYEIPEIIRVLAPVYIKFGLRNHPDVYPSGKQWESTNISLAHERVRRAAIGIQMIERYYPEAKTSKLGAEGLGIAKVEKAAAK
;
A
#
# COMPACT_ATOMS: atom_id res chain seq x y z
N MET A 1 -8.36 3.25 35.18
CA MET A 1 -7.48 3.33 33.99
C MET A 1 -6.64 4.61 33.93
N LYS A 2 -6.57 5.45 34.99
CA LYS A 2 -5.82 6.72 34.94
C LYS A 2 -4.31 6.50 34.74
N GLU A 3 -3.70 5.64 35.55
CA GLU A 3 -2.27 5.33 35.47
C GLU A 3 -1.82 4.87 34.07
N SER A 4 -2.60 4.01 33.40
CA SER A 4 -2.29 3.57 32.04
C SER A 4 -2.41 4.67 30.99
N ARG A 5 -3.33 5.63 31.18
CA ARG A 5 -3.47 6.80 30.30
C ARG A 5 -2.31 7.76 30.47
N ASP A 6 -1.95 8.03 31.72
CA ASP A 6 -0.81 8.88 32.08
C ASP A 6 0.49 8.30 31.49
N LEU A 7 0.67 6.96 31.52
CA LEU A 7 1.81 6.30 30.90
C LEU A 7 1.84 6.46 29.38
N LEU A 8 0.69 6.31 28.69
CA LEU A 8 0.63 6.52 27.24
C LEU A 8 1.06 7.95 26.88
N GLU A 9 0.53 8.95 27.58
CA GLU A 9 0.89 10.36 27.36
C GLU A 9 2.38 10.62 27.64
N GLN A 10 2.92 10.06 28.72
CA GLN A 10 4.35 10.18 29.06
C GLN A 10 5.25 9.58 27.97
N LEU A 11 4.80 8.53 27.28
CA LEU A 11 5.51 7.89 26.18
C LEU A 11 5.22 8.54 24.81
N GLY A 12 4.43 9.62 24.76
CA GLY A 12 4.08 10.35 23.54
C GLY A 12 2.94 9.75 22.72
N TYR A 13 2.16 8.82 23.29
CA TYR A 13 0.99 8.23 22.63
C TYR A 13 -0.32 8.87 23.10
N PRO A 14 -1.37 8.89 22.26
CA PRO A 14 -2.71 9.30 22.69
C PRO A 14 -3.25 8.39 23.80
N SER A 15 -3.78 8.98 24.87
CA SER A 15 -4.44 8.24 25.95
C SER A 15 -5.89 7.84 25.64
N THR A 16 -6.48 8.40 24.57
CA THR A 16 -7.82 8.09 24.08
C THR A 16 -7.91 8.24 22.55
N ASP A 17 -8.93 7.63 21.94
CA ASP A 17 -9.34 7.96 20.57
C ASP A 17 -9.76 9.45 20.48
N LEU A 18 -9.47 10.11 19.35
CA LEU A 18 -9.63 11.56 19.23
C LEU A 18 -10.98 11.92 18.61
N LYS A 19 -11.93 12.41 19.40
CA LYS A 19 -13.28 12.76 18.92
C LYS A 19 -13.31 14.08 18.16
N GLU A 20 -12.41 15.01 18.52
CA GLU A 20 -12.31 16.34 17.92
C GLU A 20 -11.74 16.33 16.49
N LEU A 21 -11.18 15.18 16.05
CA LEU A 21 -10.61 15.00 14.71
C LEU A 21 -9.69 16.16 14.30
N PRO A 22 -8.57 16.39 15.02
CA PRO A 22 -7.67 17.50 14.70
C PRO A 22 -7.14 17.38 13.27
N THR A 23 -7.00 18.52 12.58
CA THR A 23 -6.36 18.58 11.26
C THR A 23 -4.91 18.13 11.38
N SER A 24 -4.47 17.23 10.51
CA SER A 24 -3.06 16.85 10.45
C SER A 24 -2.21 18.01 9.95
N THR A 25 -1.08 18.24 10.61
CA THR A 25 -0.06 19.23 10.20
C THR A 25 1.01 18.62 9.31
N LYS A 26 0.96 17.30 9.05
CA LYS A 26 1.97 16.57 8.26
C LYS A 26 1.59 16.55 6.77
N THR A 27 2.60 16.47 5.91
CA THR A 27 2.43 16.42 4.44
C THR A 27 3.47 15.48 3.83
N PHE A 28 3.26 15.11 2.56
CA PHE A 28 4.29 14.49 1.74
C PHE A 28 5.47 15.48 1.54
N PRO A 29 6.66 15.03 1.11
CA PRO A 29 7.83 15.90 0.96
C PRO A 29 7.60 17.13 0.05
N ASP A 30 6.68 17.03 -0.91
CA ASP A 30 6.28 18.12 -1.82
C ASP A 30 5.16 19.02 -1.26
N GLY A 31 4.80 18.86 0.01
CA GLY A 31 3.75 19.65 0.69
C GLY A 31 2.32 19.19 0.38
N ALA A 32 2.14 18.07 -0.33
CA ALA A 32 0.82 17.53 -0.59
C ALA A 32 0.22 16.82 0.64
N GLN A 33 -1.10 16.84 0.74
CA GLN A 33 -1.86 16.16 1.79
C GLN A 33 -2.23 14.73 1.39
N TYR A 34 -2.49 14.50 0.10
CA TYR A 34 -2.93 13.20 -0.37
C TYR A 34 -2.34 12.78 -1.71
N ARG A 35 -2.29 11.47 -1.90
CA ARG A 35 -1.98 10.79 -3.16
C ARG A 35 -3.05 9.74 -3.44
N ILE A 36 -3.14 9.27 -4.67
CA ILE A 36 -4.12 8.26 -5.08
C ILE A 36 -3.41 6.96 -5.44
N GLU A 37 -3.95 5.84 -4.93
CA GLU A 37 -3.50 4.50 -5.25
C GLU A 37 -4.61 3.64 -5.86
N LEU A 38 -4.25 2.90 -6.92
CA LEU A 38 -5.06 1.80 -7.44
C LEU A 38 -4.40 0.44 -7.11
N PRO A 39 -5.04 -0.38 -6.27
CA PRO A 39 -4.59 -1.74 -6.00
C PRO A 39 -5.06 -2.76 -7.03
N SER A 40 -4.53 -3.97 -6.89
CA SER A 40 -4.99 -5.17 -7.57
C SER A 40 -4.87 -5.07 -9.10
N VAL A 41 -3.79 -4.42 -9.57
CA VAL A 41 -3.45 -4.35 -10.99
C VAL A 41 -2.50 -5.51 -11.31
N GLU A 42 -3.09 -6.62 -11.76
CA GLU A 42 -2.41 -7.91 -11.87
C GLU A 42 -1.75 -8.11 -13.25
N GLY A 43 -0.47 -7.74 -13.33
CA GLY A 43 0.39 -7.99 -14.50
C GLY A 43 0.40 -6.85 -15.54
N PRO A 44 1.28 -6.96 -16.57
CA PRO A 44 1.49 -5.89 -17.53
C PRO A 44 0.26 -5.57 -18.38
N VAL A 45 -0.54 -6.59 -18.77
CA VAL A 45 -1.76 -6.38 -19.56
C VAL A 45 -2.78 -5.55 -18.79
N ALA A 46 -3.05 -5.92 -17.53
CA ALA A 46 -3.97 -5.17 -16.67
C ALA A 46 -3.44 -3.75 -16.40
N LEU A 47 -2.13 -3.58 -16.21
CA LEU A 47 -1.50 -2.27 -16.05
C LEU A 47 -1.69 -1.41 -17.30
N LYS A 48 -1.40 -1.93 -18.49
CA LYS A 48 -1.59 -1.20 -19.75
C LYS A 48 -3.02 -0.71 -19.93
N GLU A 49 -4.00 -1.57 -19.63
CA GLU A 49 -5.42 -1.21 -19.67
C GLU A 49 -5.82 -0.21 -18.59
N THR A 50 -5.24 -0.31 -17.38
CA THR A 50 -5.37 0.69 -16.31
C THR A 50 -4.89 2.06 -16.78
N LEU A 51 -3.71 2.12 -17.39
CA LEU A 51 -3.10 3.36 -17.86
C LEU A 51 -3.91 4.03 -18.98
N LYS A 52 -4.44 3.25 -19.93
CA LYS A 52 -5.37 3.77 -20.96
C LYS A 52 -6.61 4.39 -20.35
N GLU A 53 -7.20 3.74 -19.35
CA GLU A 53 -8.40 4.24 -18.70
C GLU A 53 -8.12 5.48 -17.85
N ILE A 54 -6.94 5.55 -17.19
CA ILE A 54 -6.46 6.73 -16.48
C ILE A 54 -6.38 7.92 -17.44
N ASP A 55 -5.80 7.73 -18.64
CA ASP A 55 -5.70 8.76 -19.66
C ASP A 55 -7.07 9.21 -20.16
N ARG A 56 -7.96 8.24 -20.43
CA ARG A 56 -9.32 8.50 -20.90
C ARG A 56 -10.10 9.39 -19.93
N LEU A 57 -9.90 9.20 -18.63
CA LEU A 57 -10.57 9.97 -17.58
C LEU A 57 -9.75 11.17 -17.08
N GLY A 58 -8.52 11.36 -17.56
CA GLY A 58 -7.65 12.47 -17.18
C GLY A 58 -7.24 12.48 -15.70
N LEU A 59 -7.06 11.31 -15.08
CA LEU A 59 -6.78 11.20 -13.65
C LEU A 59 -5.28 11.26 -13.33
N THR A 60 -4.94 11.81 -12.17
CA THR A 60 -3.59 11.71 -11.61
C THR A 60 -3.54 10.59 -10.56
N ILE A 61 -2.93 9.46 -10.93
CA ILE A 61 -2.74 8.30 -10.05
C ILE A 61 -1.27 8.18 -9.72
N HIS A 62 -0.93 8.05 -8.44
CA HIS A 62 0.46 8.16 -7.97
C HIS A 62 1.11 6.79 -7.80
N ARG A 63 0.31 5.78 -7.48
CA ARG A 63 0.78 4.45 -7.11
C ARG A 63 -0.12 3.38 -7.70
N ILE A 64 0.48 2.37 -8.30
CA ILE A 64 -0.14 1.09 -8.61
C ILE A 64 0.39 0.06 -7.63
N SER A 65 -0.49 -0.78 -7.09
CA SER A 65 -0.08 -1.97 -6.36
C SER A 65 -0.72 -3.24 -6.90
N GLN A 66 -0.02 -4.34 -6.65
CA GLN A 66 -0.34 -5.66 -7.18
C GLN A 66 -0.30 -6.68 -6.05
N GLY A 67 -1.22 -7.66 -6.07
CA GLY A 67 -1.48 -8.56 -4.94
C GLY A 67 -0.84 -9.94 -5.05
N SER A 68 -0.69 -10.51 -6.25
CA SER A 68 -0.11 -11.87 -6.45
C SER A 68 1.40 -11.93 -6.21
N GLY A 69 2.06 -10.78 -6.26
CA GLY A 69 3.44 -10.58 -5.90
C GLY A 69 4.49 -10.80 -7.00
N ILE A 70 5.76 -10.57 -6.64
CA ILE A 70 6.94 -10.61 -7.51
C ILE A 70 7.25 -12.06 -7.94
N MET A 71 7.15 -13.02 -7.01
CA MET A 71 7.45 -14.44 -7.26
C MET A 71 6.70 -15.07 -8.43
N LEU A 72 5.44 -14.68 -8.66
CA LEU A 72 4.57 -15.26 -9.69
C LEU A 72 4.55 -14.44 -10.99
N GLN A 73 5.54 -13.57 -11.19
CA GLN A 73 5.76 -12.84 -12.44
C GLN A 73 7.11 -13.22 -13.03
N THR A 74 7.18 -13.27 -14.35
CA THR A 74 8.43 -13.40 -15.10
C THR A 74 9.29 -12.13 -14.96
N ASP A 75 10.59 -12.24 -15.23
CA ASP A 75 11.48 -11.08 -15.22
C ASP A 75 11.04 -10.02 -16.24
N GLU A 76 10.59 -10.47 -17.42
CA GLU A 76 10.07 -9.62 -18.49
C GLU A 76 8.79 -8.88 -18.07
N GLU A 77 7.84 -9.55 -17.43
CA GLU A 77 6.61 -8.90 -16.93
C GLU A 77 6.93 -7.82 -15.89
N ILE A 78 7.86 -8.10 -14.96
CA ILE A 78 8.29 -7.10 -13.95
C ILE A 78 8.95 -5.90 -14.63
N LYS A 79 9.86 -6.13 -15.59
CA LYS A 79 10.53 -5.07 -16.35
C LYS A 79 9.53 -4.23 -17.12
N GLU A 80 8.58 -4.84 -17.84
CA GLU A 80 7.55 -4.13 -18.59
C GLU A 80 6.68 -3.25 -17.67
N MET A 81 6.29 -3.77 -16.50
CA MET A 81 5.55 -2.99 -15.51
C MET A 81 6.38 -1.84 -14.93
N CYS A 82 7.67 -2.06 -14.66
CA CYS A 82 8.60 -1.03 -14.22
C CYS A 82 8.76 0.08 -15.27
N GLU A 83 8.92 -0.29 -16.55
CA GLU A 83 9.01 0.64 -17.67
C GLU A 83 7.77 1.53 -17.78
N MET A 84 6.59 0.91 -17.87
CA MET A 84 5.32 1.64 -18.02
C MET A 84 5.04 2.61 -16.86
N THR A 85 5.39 2.23 -15.62
CA THR A 85 5.18 3.09 -14.45
C THR A 85 6.24 4.17 -14.32
N ALA A 86 7.52 3.86 -14.61
CA ALA A 86 8.60 4.84 -14.59
C ALA A 86 8.42 5.95 -15.63
N GLU A 87 7.98 5.63 -16.85
CA GLU A 87 7.68 6.62 -17.90
C GLU A 87 6.62 7.65 -17.47
N ARG A 88 5.73 7.25 -16.56
CA ARG A 88 4.66 8.10 -16.02
C ARG A 88 5.01 8.76 -14.69
N GLY A 89 6.18 8.45 -14.11
CA GLY A 89 6.53 8.92 -12.76
C GLY A 89 5.58 8.38 -11.68
N MET A 90 5.07 7.15 -11.87
CA MET A 90 4.20 6.46 -10.91
C MET A 90 5.01 5.44 -10.11
N GLU A 91 4.64 5.26 -8.84
CA GLU A 91 5.18 4.16 -8.04
C GLU A 91 4.55 2.83 -8.46
N LEU A 92 5.38 1.80 -8.55
CA LEU A 92 4.96 0.41 -8.64
C LEU A 92 5.31 -0.32 -7.35
N SER A 93 4.29 -0.84 -6.66
CA SER A 93 4.46 -1.64 -5.44
C SER A 93 3.98 -3.06 -5.68
N LEU A 94 4.92 -3.97 -5.92
CA LEU A 94 4.62 -5.41 -6.04
C LEU A 94 4.72 -6.06 -4.66
N PHE A 95 3.83 -6.99 -4.37
CA PHE A 95 3.83 -7.69 -3.08
C PHE A 95 4.91 -8.78 -3.08
N VAL A 96 5.58 -9.01 -1.96
CA VAL A 96 6.50 -10.14 -1.85
C VAL A 96 5.75 -11.47 -1.93
N GLY A 97 6.32 -12.46 -2.62
CA GLY A 97 5.93 -13.87 -2.59
C GLY A 97 7.20 -14.72 -2.37
N PRO A 98 7.28 -15.71 -1.49
CA PRO A 98 6.25 -16.51 -0.82
C PRO A 98 5.50 -15.79 0.31
N ARG A 99 4.46 -16.45 0.82
CA ARG A 99 3.64 -16.03 1.98
C ARG A 99 3.12 -17.27 2.69
N GLY A 100 2.82 -17.17 3.99
CA GLY A 100 2.28 -18.30 4.76
C GLY A 100 1.04 -18.95 4.11
N SER A 101 0.11 -18.16 3.58
CA SER A 101 -1.10 -18.69 2.92
C SER A 101 -0.86 -19.43 1.60
N TRP A 102 0.33 -19.31 1.03
CA TRP A 102 0.74 -19.98 -0.22
C TRP A 102 1.86 -21.00 0.03
N ASP A 103 2.20 -21.24 1.28
CA ASP A 103 3.18 -22.25 1.66
C ASP A 103 2.56 -23.66 1.63
N VAL A 104 3.41 -24.67 1.84
CA VAL A 104 2.99 -26.07 1.98
C VAL A 104 2.23 -26.34 3.29
N SER A 105 2.30 -25.41 4.25
CA SER A 105 1.59 -25.48 5.52
C SER A 105 0.10 -25.19 5.33
N ALA A 106 -0.75 -26.10 5.83
CA ALA A 106 -2.18 -25.83 5.93
C ALA A 106 -2.53 -24.92 7.12
N GLY A 107 -1.56 -24.62 8.00
CA GLY A 107 -1.75 -23.90 9.27
C GLY A 107 -2.54 -22.60 9.09
N PRO A 108 -2.06 -21.66 8.26
CA PRO A 108 -2.72 -20.37 8.01
C PRO A 108 -4.18 -20.46 7.51
N LEU A 109 -4.56 -21.58 6.89
CA LEU A 109 -5.91 -21.79 6.35
C LEU A 109 -6.92 -22.27 7.42
N THR A 110 -6.44 -22.73 8.57
CA THR A 110 -7.30 -23.18 9.67
C THR A 110 -7.95 -22.01 10.41
N PRO A 111 -9.11 -22.20 11.09
CA PRO A 111 -9.73 -21.14 11.87
C PRO A 111 -8.80 -20.48 12.91
N GLY A 112 -7.93 -21.25 13.57
CA GLY A 112 -6.95 -20.73 14.53
C GLY A 112 -5.73 -20.09 13.86
N GLY A 113 -5.28 -20.65 12.73
CA GLY A 113 -4.13 -20.16 11.96
C GLY A 113 -4.39 -18.86 11.20
N LYS A 114 -5.65 -18.43 11.05
CA LYS A 114 -5.98 -17.07 10.56
C LYS A 114 -5.25 -15.96 11.33
N SER A 115 -4.87 -16.20 12.59
CA SER A 115 -4.05 -15.28 13.39
C SER A 115 -2.60 -15.18 12.92
N GLN A 116 -2.03 -16.24 12.34
CA GLN A 116 -0.73 -16.23 11.67
C GLN A 116 -0.83 -15.40 10.39
N GLY A 117 -1.96 -15.51 9.68
CA GLY A 117 -2.27 -14.72 8.51
C GLY A 117 -1.37 -15.10 7.34
N ILE A 118 -0.67 -14.12 6.77
CA ILE A 118 0.21 -14.34 5.61
C ILE A 118 1.71 -14.20 5.95
N ARG A 119 2.05 -14.22 7.24
CA ARG A 119 3.43 -14.15 7.73
C ARG A 119 4.26 -15.33 7.24
N HIS A 120 5.58 -15.16 7.19
CA HIS A 120 6.46 -16.25 6.75
C HIS A 120 6.66 -17.28 7.87
N GLU A 121 6.67 -18.56 7.52
CA GLU A 121 6.88 -19.70 8.40
C GLU A 121 8.35 -20.16 8.31
N GLY A 122 9.09 -19.98 9.41
CA GLY A 122 10.49 -20.41 9.52
C GLY A 122 11.50 -19.52 8.79
N ALA A 123 12.78 -19.86 8.95
CA ALA A 123 13.89 -19.07 8.41
C ALA A 123 13.98 -19.18 6.88
N ASP A 124 13.73 -20.35 6.32
CA ASP A 124 13.86 -20.57 4.87
C ASP A 124 12.83 -19.74 4.09
N GLN A 125 11.56 -19.70 4.52
CA GLN A 125 10.55 -18.90 3.84
C GLN A 125 10.84 -17.40 3.94
N LEU A 126 11.40 -16.95 5.07
CA LEU A 126 11.90 -15.57 5.22
C LEU A 126 13.05 -15.28 4.24
N VAL A 127 14.01 -16.19 4.09
CA VAL A 127 15.11 -16.05 3.12
C VAL A 127 14.56 -15.97 1.69
N TYR A 128 13.59 -16.80 1.32
CA TYR A 128 12.97 -16.76 -0.01
C TYR A 128 12.30 -15.41 -0.28
N ALA A 129 11.61 -14.84 0.71
CA ALA A 129 11.00 -13.52 0.60
C ALA A 129 12.04 -12.39 0.45
N MET A 130 13.18 -12.51 1.14
CA MET A 130 14.32 -11.60 0.97
C MET A 130 14.94 -11.71 -0.44
N GLU A 131 15.08 -12.92 -0.99
CA GLU A 131 15.56 -13.13 -2.36
C GLU A 131 14.57 -12.60 -3.40
N ASP A 132 13.27 -12.72 -3.17
CA ASP A 132 12.23 -12.17 -4.05
C ASP A 132 12.29 -10.63 -4.11
N LEU A 133 12.51 -9.97 -2.96
CA LEU A 133 12.78 -8.53 -2.89
C LEU A 133 14.04 -8.13 -3.66
N LYS A 134 15.14 -8.88 -3.49
CA LYS A 134 16.40 -8.63 -4.22
C LYS A 134 16.22 -8.79 -5.72
N ARG A 135 15.49 -9.82 -6.16
CA ARG A 135 15.15 -10.03 -7.57
C ARG A 135 14.37 -8.85 -8.12
N GLY A 136 13.30 -8.43 -7.44
CA GLY A 136 12.52 -7.25 -7.85
C GLY A 136 13.40 -6.00 -7.97
N ALA A 137 14.24 -5.73 -6.97
CA ALA A 137 15.14 -4.57 -6.97
C ALA A 137 16.15 -4.60 -8.12
N ALA A 138 16.70 -5.78 -8.44
CA ALA A 138 17.64 -5.99 -9.55
C ALA A 138 16.97 -5.80 -10.92
N LEU A 139 15.66 -6.06 -11.04
CA LEU A 139 14.87 -5.83 -12.25
C LEU A 139 14.37 -4.39 -12.39
N GLY A 140 14.68 -3.51 -11.43
CA GLY A 140 14.35 -2.09 -11.46
C GLY A 140 13.26 -1.66 -10.49
N LEU A 141 12.57 -2.59 -9.81
CA LEU A 141 11.53 -2.25 -8.84
C LEU A 141 12.08 -1.40 -7.68
N ARG A 142 11.31 -0.41 -7.22
CA ARG A 142 11.66 0.45 -6.08
C ARG A 142 10.55 0.58 -5.04
N GLY A 143 9.50 -0.24 -5.14
CA GLY A 143 8.43 -0.33 -4.16
C GLY A 143 8.00 -1.77 -3.95
N ALA A 144 7.84 -2.20 -2.70
CA ALA A 144 7.24 -3.49 -2.40
C ALA A 144 6.27 -3.46 -1.22
N LEU A 145 5.32 -4.38 -1.23
CA LEU A 145 4.34 -4.59 -0.18
C LEU A 145 4.73 -5.81 0.67
N VAL A 146 4.78 -5.65 2.00
CA VAL A 146 5.10 -6.70 2.97
C VAL A 146 3.99 -6.88 4.01
N ALA A 147 3.90 -8.06 4.61
CA ALA A 147 2.87 -8.41 5.58
C ALA A 147 3.37 -9.31 6.72
N ASP A 148 4.65 -9.17 7.02
CA ASP A 148 5.34 -9.84 8.11
C ASP A 148 6.27 -8.84 8.80
N GLU A 149 6.12 -8.68 10.11
CA GLU A 149 6.93 -7.79 10.93
C GLU A 149 8.42 -8.18 10.90
N GLY A 150 8.72 -9.49 10.84
CA GLY A 150 10.07 -10.01 10.71
C GLY A 150 10.71 -9.61 9.39
N LEU A 151 9.99 -9.81 8.27
CA LEU A 151 10.46 -9.36 6.95
C LEU A 151 10.59 -7.84 6.89
N LEU A 152 9.67 -7.09 7.49
CA LEU A 152 9.75 -5.63 7.55
C LEU A 152 11.05 -5.18 8.21
N LEU A 153 11.39 -5.73 9.39
CA LEU A 153 12.68 -5.47 10.02
C LEU A 153 13.86 -5.88 9.12
N MET A 154 13.76 -7.01 8.44
CA MET A 154 14.80 -7.45 7.52
C MET A 154 14.98 -6.49 6.34
N THR A 155 13.92 -5.88 5.81
CA THR A 155 14.08 -4.89 4.73
C THR A 155 14.92 -3.68 5.16
N LYS A 156 14.75 -3.21 6.40
CA LYS A 156 15.56 -2.13 7.00
C LYS A 156 17.04 -2.54 7.11
N GLU A 157 17.32 -3.74 7.61
CA GLU A 157 18.69 -4.25 7.66
C GLU A 157 19.26 -4.51 6.26
N MET A 158 18.47 -5.01 5.31
CA MET A 158 18.88 -5.22 3.92
C MET A 158 19.31 -3.91 3.25
N LYS A 159 18.62 -2.78 3.50
CA LYS A 159 19.05 -1.45 3.06
C LYS A 159 20.41 -1.08 3.66
N LYS A 160 20.59 -1.26 4.97
CA LYS A 160 21.85 -0.99 5.69
C LYS A 160 23.03 -1.83 5.18
N TYR A 161 22.79 -3.09 4.85
CA TYR A 161 23.78 -4.01 4.27
C TYR A 161 23.84 -3.94 2.73
N ARG A 162 23.18 -2.97 2.10
CA ARG A 162 23.18 -2.73 0.64
C ARG A 162 22.69 -3.92 -0.20
N GLN A 163 21.86 -4.79 0.39
CA GLN A 163 21.14 -5.83 -0.34
C GLN A 163 19.88 -5.29 -1.02
N LEU A 164 19.31 -4.21 -0.47
CA LEU A 164 18.30 -3.39 -1.12
C LEU A 164 18.82 -1.96 -1.32
N PRO A 165 18.37 -1.27 -2.38
CA PRO A 165 18.61 0.17 -2.54
C PRO A 165 18.07 0.97 -1.36
N GLU A 166 18.77 2.04 -0.96
CA GLU A 166 18.32 2.94 0.12
C GLU A 166 16.96 3.59 -0.20
N ASP A 167 16.71 3.87 -1.47
CA ASP A 167 15.47 4.46 -2.00
C ASP A 167 14.35 3.43 -2.26
N PHE A 168 14.50 2.19 -1.81
CA PHE A 168 13.47 1.16 -1.98
C PHE A 168 12.33 1.35 -0.98
N VAL A 169 11.14 1.73 -1.43
CA VAL A 169 9.97 2.00 -0.58
C VAL A 169 9.34 0.69 -0.10
N VAL A 170 9.25 0.51 1.22
CA VAL A 170 8.67 -0.65 1.88
C VAL A 170 7.32 -0.27 2.46
N LYS A 171 6.27 -0.80 1.86
CA LYS A 171 4.89 -0.55 2.25
C LYS A 171 4.36 -1.72 3.06
N VAL A 172 3.63 -1.42 4.13
CA VAL A 172 2.98 -2.45 4.93
C VAL A 172 1.55 -2.70 4.45
N SER A 173 1.23 -3.99 4.26
CA SER A 173 -0.07 -4.48 3.82
C SER A 173 -1.13 -4.37 4.90
N VAL A 174 -2.37 -4.15 4.45
CA VAL A 174 -3.57 -4.18 5.30
C VAL A 174 -3.71 -5.52 6.03
N GLN A 175 -3.13 -6.59 5.48
CA GLN A 175 -3.15 -7.94 6.05
C GLN A 175 -2.26 -8.08 7.29
N MET A 176 -1.34 -7.15 7.57
CA MET A 176 -0.56 -7.14 8.81
C MET A 176 -1.46 -6.89 10.03
N GLY A 177 -2.49 -6.05 9.86
CA GLY A 177 -3.60 -5.91 10.81
C GLY A 177 -3.33 -5.07 12.07
N SER A 178 -2.13 -4.51 12.27
CA SER A 178 -1.89 -3.58 13.40
C SER A 178 -2.82 -2.37 13.32
N ALA A 179 -3.54 -2.09 14.41
CA ALA A 179 -4.76 -1.28 14.42
C ALA A 179 -4.82 -0.18 15.49
N ASN A 180 -3.74 0.05 16.23
CA ASN A 180 -3.68 1.04 17.31
C ASN A 180 -2.38 1.87 17.20
N PRO A 181 -2.30 3.04 17.88
CA PRO A 181 -1.18 3.97 17.71
C PRO A 181 0.19 3.32 17.98
N VAL A 182 0.31 2.53 19.05
CA VAL A 182 1.58 1.90 19.46
C VAL A 182 2.00 0.81 18.49
N SER A 183 1.07 -0.05 18.06
CA SER A 183 1.39 -1.13 17.12
C SER A 183 1.73 -0.61 15.73
N VAL A 184 1.10 0.47 15.26
CA VAL A 184 1.48 1.08 13.98
C VAL A 184 2.82 1.82 14.10
N LYS A 185 3.08 2.48 15.24
CA LYS A 185 4.39 3.08 15.53
C LYS A 185 5.52 2.05 15.53
N LEU A 186 5.30 0.87 16.09
CA LEU A 186 6.27 -0.23 15.99
C LEU A 186 6.63 -0.57 14.54
N MET A 187 5.66 -0.54 13.61
CA MET A 187 5.90 -0.82 12.19
C MET A 187 6.77 0.25 11.54
N GLU A 188 6.52 1.52 11.86
CA GLU A 188 7.39 2.64 11.45
C GLU A 188 8.82 2.44 11.99
N ASP A 189 8.96 2.14 13.28
CA ASP A 189 10.28 2.00 13.93
C ASP A 189 11.13 0.87 13.33
N ILE A 190 10.48 -0.23 12.90
CA ILE A 190 11.16 -1.37 12.27
C ILE A 190 11.33 -1.24 10.76
N GLY A 191 10.86 -0.15 10.14
CA GLY A 191 11.26 0.22 8.77
C GLY A 191 10.14 0.38 7.73
N ALA A 192 8.88 0.54 8.15
CA ALA A 192 7.81 0.88 7.21
C ALA A 192 8.02 2.29 6.63
N ASP A 193 7.95 2.42 5.31
CA ASP A 193 7.93 3.72 4.63
C ASP A 193 6.49 4.25 4.47
N THR A 194 5.50 3.36 4.28
CA THR A 194 4.06 3.68 4.38
C THR A 194 3.27 2.51 4.97
N TYR A 195 2.08 2.77 5.55
CA TYR A 195 1.33 1.75 6.28
C TYR A 195 -0.16 1.71 5.92
N ASN A 196 -0.66 0.54 5.48
CA ASN A 196 -2.09 0.29 5.30
C ASN A 196 -2.75 -0.02 6.65
N VAL A 197 -3.53 0.93 7.16
CA VAL A 197 -4.35 0.71 8.35
C VAL A 197 -5.55 -0.20 8.05
N PRO A 198 -6.07 -0.95 9.05
CA PRO A 198 -7.32 -1.67 8.90
C PRO A 198 -8.44 -0.72 8.46
N PRO A 199 -9.19 -1.05 7.39
CA PRO A 199 -9.95 -0.04 6.68
C PRO A 199 -11.25 0.36 7.41
N ALA A 200 -11.73 -0.49 8.33
CA ALA A 200 -12.97 -0.30 9.08
C ALA A 200 -12.80 0.61 10.31
N LEU A 201 -11.58 1.09 10.59
CA LEU A 201 -11.35 1.98 11.72
C LEU A 201 -12.11 3.30 11.53
N THR A 202 -12.75 3.77 12.60
CA THR A 202 -13.41 5.07 12.64
C THR A 202 -12.39 6.19 12.50
N LEU A 203 -12.82 7.37 12.03
CA LEU A 203 -11.96 8.55 11.95
C LEU A 203 -11.28 8.87 13.29
N SER A 204 -11.98 8.65 14.41
CA SER A 204 -11.45 8.90 15.75
C SER A 204 -10.25 8.02 16.11
N LYS A 205 -10.31 6.73 15.73
CA LYS A 205 -9.19 5.78 15.90
C LYS A 205 -8.05 6.08 14.94
N LEU A 206 -8.39 6.41 13.69
CA LEU A 206 -7.42 6.78 12.67
C LEU A 206 -6.64 8.06 13.05
N ALA A 207 -7.34 9.06 13.58
CA ALA A 207 -6.74 10.29 14.09
C ALA A 207 -5.75 10.01 15.24
N ALA A 208 -6.10 9.09 16.15
CA ALA A 208 -5.17 8.68 17.21
C ALA A 208 -3.92 8.00 16.64
N ILE A 209 -4.06 7.11 15.64
CA ILE A 209 -2.90 6.53 14.95
C ILE A 209 -2.04 7.62 14.32
N ARG A 210 -2.64 8.59 13.62
CA ARG A 210 -1.91 9.67 12.94
C ARG A 210 -1.01 10.48 13.89
N GLN A 211 -1.43 10.69 15.14
CA GLN A 211 -0.61 11.40 16.13
C GLN A 211 0.68 10.66 16.50
N ALA A 212 0.67 9.33 16.45
CA ALA A 212 1.80 8.51 16.89
C ALA A 212 2.87 8.25 15.81
N ILE A 213 2.52 8.39 14.53
CA ILE A 213 3.42 8.07 13.40
C ILE A 213 3.63 9.25 12.47
N ASP A 214 4.75 9.29 11.75
CA ASP A 214 5.12 10.30 10.75
C ASP A 214 4.96 9.80 9.30
N ILE A 215 5.08 8.50 9.07
CA ILE A 215 4.96 7.90 7.73
C ILE A 215 3.56 8.05 7.09
N PRO A 216 3.42 8.10 5.76
CA PRO A 216 2.13 8.12 5.10
C PRO A 216 1.23 6.93 5.47
N ILE A 217 -0.06 7.22 5.64
CA ILE A 217 -1.10 6.19 5.83
C ILE A 217 -1.67 5.82 4.47
N ASP A 218 -1.81 4.54 4.18
CA ASP A 218 -2.63 4.06 3.06
C ASP A 218 -4.01 3.66 3.60
N LEU A 219 -5.09 4.19 3.02
CA LEU A 219 -6.45 3.89 3.47
C LEU A 219 -7.38 3.58 2.30
N TYR A 220 -7.99 2.40 2.37
CA TYR A 220 -9.08 2.05 1.48
C TYR A 220 -10.35 2.85 1.80
N VAL A 221 -10.90 3.52 0.80
CA VAL A 221 -12.21 4.21 0.88
C VAL A 221 -13.33 3.40 0.22
N GLU A 222 -12.94 2.39 -0.54
CA GLU A 222 -13.76 1.27 -0.97
C GLU A 222 -12.90 0.01 -0.82
N VAL A 223 -13.45 -1.04 -0.21
CA VAL A 223 -12.70 -2.27 0.13
C VAL A 223 -13.25 -3.49 -0.59
N PRO A 224 -12.39 -4.48 -0.91
CA PRO A 224 -12.82 -5.81 -1.31
C PRO A 224 -13.67 -6.46 -0.22
N ASP A 225 -14.50 -7.43 -0.60
CA ASP A 225 -15.44 -8.07 0.33
C ASP A 225 -14.72 -8.85 1.44
N THR A 226 -13.53 -9.41 1.15
CA THR A 226 -12.67 -10.08 2.13
C THR A 226 -12.12 -9.14 3.22
N PHE A 227 -12.19 -7.82 3.01
CA PHE A 227 -11.81 -6.79 3.98
C PHE A 227 -13.00 -5.98 4.53
N GLY A 228 -14.23 -6.46 4.29
CA GLY A 228 -15.46 -5.92 4.90
C GLY A 228 -16.46 -5.29 3.93
N GLY A 229 -16.10 -5.08 2.66
CA GLY A 229 -17.04 -4.69 1.60
C GLY A 229 -17.84 -3.40 1.84
N PHE A 230 -17.30 -2.40 2.53
CA PHE A 230 -17.97 -1.10 2.77
C PHE A 230 -17.40 0.03 1.89
N LEU A 231 -18.14 1.15 1.84
CA LEU A 231 -17.83 2.33 1.04
C LEU A 231 -17.81 3.58 1.94
N ARG A 232 -16.79 4.44 1.81
CA ARG A 232 -16.54 5.64 2.63
C ARG A 232 -16.27 6.90 1.80
N TYR A 233 -16.86 6.99 0.60
CA TYR A 233 -16.58 8.09 -0.35
C TYR A 233 -16.80 9.50 0.23
N TYR A 234 -17.86 9.69 1.01
CA TYR A 234 -18.14 10.99 1.63
C TYR A 234 -17.18 11.34 2.78
N GLU A 235 -16.44 10.37 3.30
CA GLU A 235 -15.41 10.63 4.30
C GLU A 235 -14.07 11.03 3.66
N ILE A 236 -13.88 10.91 2.33
CA ILE A 236 -12.60 11.22 1.67
C ILE A 236 -12.06 12.61 2.06
N PRO A 237 -12.85 13.71 1.99
CA PRO A 237 -12.42 15.03 2.47
C PRO A 237 -11.83 15.02 3.88
N GLU A 238 -12.55 14.41 4.81
CA GLU A 238 -12.20 14.39 6.23
C GLU A 238 -11.02 13.47 6.51
N ILE A 239 -10.93 12.35 5.79
CA ILE A 239 -9.78 11.45 5.77
C ILE A 239 -8.53 12.22 5.37
N ILE A 240 -8.58 13.02 4.30
CA ILE A 240 -7.44 13.81 3.84
C ILE A 240 -7.04 14.83 4.91
N ARG A 241 -8.01 15.60 5.44
CA ARG A 241 -7.77 16.63 6.46
C ARG A 241 -7.12 16.04 7.73
N VAL A 242 -7.59 14.90 8.19
CA VAL A 242 -7.22 14.32 9.49
C VAL A 242 -6.00 13.41 9.39
N LEU A 243 -5.75 12.75 8.24
CA LEU A 243 -4.73 11.70 8.11
C LEU A 243 -3.52 12.08 7.24
N ALA A 244 -3.50 13.26 6.63
CA ALA A 244 -2.37 13.71 5.81
C ALA A 244 -1.00 13.47 6.49
N PRO A 245 0.02 12.99 5.76
CA PRO A 245 -0.03 12.50 4.38
C PRO A 245 -0.77 11.16 4.27
N VAL A 246 -1.68 11.03 3.29
CA VAL A 246 -2.49 9.82 3.09
C VAL A 246 -2.59 9.40 1.62
N TYR A 247 -2.48 8.10 1.35
CA TYR A 247 -2.89 7.50 0.08
C TYR A 247 -4.36 7.08 0.15
N ILE A 248 -5.19 7.67 -0.70
CA ILE A 248 -6.59 7.26 -0.88
C ILE A 248 -6.63 6.10 -1.87
N LYS A 249 -7.16 4.98 -1.41
CA LYS A 249 -7.06 3.70 -2.11
C LYS A 249 -8.43 3.13 -2.49
N PHE A 250 -8.55 2.66 -3.73
CA PHE A 250 -9.82 2.19 -4.31
C PHE A 250 -9.79 0.68 -4.55
N GLY A 251 -10.20 -0.10 -3.55
CA GLY A 251 -10.10 -1.57 -3.56
C GLY A 251 -11.07 -2.29 -4.48
N LEU A 252 -12.22 -1.65 -4.76
CA LEU A 252 -13.41 -2.20 -5.42
C LEU A 252 -14.16 -3.22 -4.56
N ARG A 253 -15.46 -3.03 -4.39
CA ARG A 253 -16.37 -3.96 -3.71
C ARG A 253 -17.01 -4.93 -4.72
N ASN A 254 -17.46 -6.10 -4.27
CA ASN A 254 -18.28 -7.04 -5.04
C ASN A 254 -17.53 -7.63 -6.25
N HIS A 255 -16.31 -8.12 -5.99
CA HIS A 255 -15.51 -8.80 -6.99
C HIS A 255 -14.88 -10.08 -6.41
N PRO A 256 -14.60 -11.10 -7.24
CA PRO A 256 -13.96 -12.33 -6.77
C PRO A 256 -12.54 -12.06 -6.27
N ASP A 257 -12.06 -12.89 -5.33
CA ASP A 257 -10.64 -12.91 -5.00
C ASP A 257 -9.86 -13.49 -6.18
N VAL A 258 -8.94 -12.70 -6.73
CA VAL A 258 -8.18 -13.04 -7.93
C VAL A 258 -6.75 -13.49 -7.60
N TYR A 259 -6.40 -13.63 -6.32
CA TYR A 259 -5.05 -13.99 -5.90
C TYR A 259 -4.88 -15.49 -5.60
N PRO A 260 -3.77 -16.11 -6.01
CA PRO A 260 -2.79 -15.61 -6.98
C PRO A 260 -3.39 -15.56 -8.40
N SER A 261 -3.09 -14.47 -9.10
CA SER A 261 -3.60 -14.20 -10.44
C SER A 261 -2.73 -14.87 -11.50
N GLY A 262 -3.39 -15.37 -12.54
CA GLY A 262 -2.76 -15.88 -13.75
C GLY A 262 -3.66 -15.65 -14.96
N LYS A 263 -3.30 -16.21 -16.11
CA LYS A 263 -4.05 -16.03 -17.37
C LYS A 263 -5.53 -16.38 -17.26
N GLN A 264 -5.90 -17.30 -16.37
CA GLN A 264 -7.30 -17.68 -16.11
C GLN A 264 -8.17 -16.51 -15.60
N TRP A 265 -7.56 -15.47 -15.02
CA TRP A 265 -8.25 -14.29 -14.48
C TRP A 265 -8.05 -13.04 -15.32
N GLU A 266 -7.34 -13.09 -16.45
CA GLU A 266 -6.91 -11.89 -17.19
C GLU A 266 -8.08 -10.99 -17.63
N SER A 267 -9.12 -11.58 -18.24
CA SER A 267 -10.31 -10.83 -18.67
C SER A 267 -11.05 -10.17 -17.50
N THR A 268 -11.14 -10.88 -16.38
CA THR A 268 -11.70 -10.34 -15.13
C THR A 268 -10.84 -9.20 -14.61
N ASN A 269 -9.51 -9.37 -14.53
CA ASN A 269 -8.60 -8.35 -14.03
C ASN A 269 -8.64 -7.06 -14.85
N ILE A 270 -8.72 -7.14 -16.18
CA ILE A 270 -8.88 -5.97 -17.05
C ILE A 270 -10.18 -5.22 -16.72
N SER A 271 -11.30 -5.95 -16.59
CA SER A 271 -12.59 -5.35 -16.23
C SER A 271 -12.55 -4.69 -14.84
N LEU A 272 -11.96 -5.36 -13.85
CA LEU A 272 -11.81 -4.82 -12.50
C LEU A 272 -10.87 -3.61 -12.46
N ALA A 273 -9.81 -3.61 -13.26
CA ALA A 273 -8.88 -2.48 -13.42
C ALA A 273 -9.61 -1.24 -13.95
N HIS A 274 -10.36 -1.36 -15.04
CA HIS A 274 -11.15 -0.26 -15.58
C HIS A 274 -12.14 0.30 -14.56
N GLU A 275 -12.85 -0.58 -13.85
CA GLU A 275 -13.79 -0.14 -12.84
C GLU A 275 -13.09 0.55 -11.66
N ARG A 276 -11.90 0.09 -11.22
CA ARG A 276 -11.13 0.79 -10.17
C ARG A 276 -10.72 2.21 -10.57
N VAL A 277 -10.32 2.41 -11.83
CA VAL A 277 -10.02 3.76 -12.33
C VAL A 277 -11.28 4.63 -12.32
N ARG A 278 -12.42 4.10 -12.78
CA ARG A 278 -13.71 4.79 -12.71
C ARG A 278 -14.11 5.11 -11.26
N ARG A 279 -13.86 4.21 -10.30
CA ARG A 279 -14.09 4.44 -8.86
C ARG A 279 -13.20 5.56 -8.32
N ALA A 280 -11.93 5.60 -8.70
CA ALA A 280 -11.05 6.70 -8.36
C ALA A 280 -11.54 8.05 -8.92
N ALA A 281 -12.06 8.09 -10.16
CA ALA A 281 -12.66 9.31 -10.72
C ALA A 281 -13.81 9.83 -9.85
N ILE A 282 -14.69 8.93 -9.37
CA ILE A 282 -15.79 9.30 -8.46
C ILE A 282 -15.23 9.84 -7.13
N GLY A 283 -14.20 9.21 -6.58
CA GLY A 283 -13.56 9.68 -5.35
C GLY A 283 -12.89 11.04 -5.49
N ILE A 284 -12.21 11.29 -6.62
CA ILE A 284 -11.59 12.58 -6.93
C ILE A 284 -12.67 13.67 -7.06
N GLN A 285 -13.80 13.38 -7.72
CA GLN A 285 -14.92 14.32 -7.78
C GLN A 285 -15.50 14.65 -6.38
N MET A 286 -15.43 13.73 -5.41
CA MET A 286 -15.82 14.05 -4.02
C MET A 286 -14.85 15.07 -3.40
N ILE A 287 -13.56 14.94 -3.66
CA ILE A 287 -12.55 15.91 -3.18
C ILE A 287 -12.79 17.27 -3.81
N GLU A 288 -12.96 17.33 -5.14
CA GLU A 288 -13.21 18.59 -5.86
C GLU A 288 -14.48 19.32 -5.37
N ARG A 289 -15.53 18.57 -5.00
CA ARG A 289 -16.80 19.15 -4.54
C ARG A 289 -16.76 19.62 -3.09
N TYR A 290 -16.08 18.89 -2.22
CA TYR A 290 -16.22 19.05 -0.77
C TYR A 290 -14.94 19.48 -0.05
N TYR A 291 -13.78 19.43 -0.71
CA TYR A 291 -12.51 19.91 -0.19
C TYR A 291 -11.56 20.39 -1.33
N PRO A 292 -11.98 21.37 -2.15
CA PRO A 292 -11.24 21.81 -3.34
C PRO A 292 -9.86 22.40 -3.04
N GLU A 293 -9.60 22.82 -1.80
CA GLU A 293 -8.30 23.31 -1.35
C GLU A 293 -7.32 22.20 -0.96
N ALA A 294 -7.75 20.93 -0.97
CA ALA A 294 -6.90 19.78 -0.70
C ALA A 294 -5.74 19.72 -1.70
N LYS A 295 -4.52 19.58 -1.18
CA LYS A 295 -3.31 19.54 -2.00
C LYS A 295 -2.92 18.10 -2.35
N THR A 296 -2.73 17.81 -3.63
CA THR A 296 -2.21 16.52 -4.11
C THR A 296 -0.83 16.68 -4.74
N SER A 297 -0.07 15.58 -4.76
CA SER A 297 1.26 15.57 -5.37
C SER A 297 1.18 15.64 -6.90
N LYS A 298 2.30 15.99 -7.53
CA LYS A 298 2.50 15.72 -8.96
C LYS A 298 3.04 14.31 -9.17
N LEU A 299 2.89 13.76 -10.36
CA LEU A 299 3.62 12.58 -10.78
C LEU A 299 5.14 12.87 -10.72
N GLY A 300 5.93 11.86 -10.35
CA GLY A 300 7.37 12.06 -10.13
C GLY A 300 7.75 12.72 -8.81
N ALA A 301 6.79 12.99 -7.92
CA ALA A 301 7.07 13.60 -6.62
C ALA A 301 7.97 12.71 -5.73
N GLU A 302 8.76 13.36 -4.87
CA GLU A 302 9.66 12.70 -3.94
C GLU A 302 8.91 11.75 -2.98
N GLY A 303 9.56 10.65 -2.62
CA GLY A 303 9.01 9.61 -1.76
C GLY A 303 8.10 8.60 -2.49
N LEU A 304 8.01 8.66 -3.82
CA LEU A 304 7.44 7.58 -4.64
C LEU A 304 8.52 6.55 -4.98
N GLY A 305 8.18 5.26 -4.83
CA GLY A 305 9.02 4.13 -5.25
C GLY A 305 9.03 3.92 -6.77
N ILE A 306 9.40 4.96 -7.53
CA ILE A 306 9.43 4.92 -9.00
C ILE A 306 10.54 3.98 -9.46
N ALA A 307 10.20 3.05 -10.34
CA ALA A 307 11.15 2.06 -10.83
C ALA A 307 12.35 2.70 -11.55
N LYS A 308 13.52 2.08 -11.43
CA LYS A 308 14.74 2.46 -12.13
C LYS A 308 14.95 1.54 -13.32
N VAL A 309 14.68 2.07 -14.51
CA VAL A 309 14.85 1.37 -15.78
C VAL A 309 16.22 1.70 -16.35
N GLU A 310 17.03 0.69 -16.66
CA GLU A 310 18.22 0.89 -17.45
C GLU A 310 17.81 1.25 -18.87
N LYS A 311 18.01 2.51 -19.28
CA LYS A 311 17.90 2.85 -20.70
C LYS A 311 19.00 2.10 -21.42
N ALA A 312 18.64 1.09 -22.21
CA ALA A 312 19.57 0.52 -23.19
C ALA A 312 20.13 1.69 -24.00
N ALA A 313 21.45 1.87 -23.95
CA ALA A 313 22.11 2.87 -24.78
C ALA A 313 21.66 2.64 -26.22
N ALA A 314 21.01 3.64 -26.83
CA ALA A 314 20.62 3.58 -28.22
C ALA A 314 21.87 3.22 -29.03
N LYS A 315 21.90 2.00 -29.58
CA LYS A 315 22.92 1.56 -30.52
C LYS A 315 22.63 2.11 -31.90
#